data_AF-A0A3L7UD43-F1
#
_entry.id   AF-A0A3L7UD43-F1
#
_cell.length_a   1.000
_cell.length_b   1.000
_cell.length_c   1.000
_cell.angle_alpha   90.00
_cell.angle_beta   90.00
_cell.angle_gamma   90.00
#
_symmetry.space_group_name_H-M   'P 1'
#
loop_
_entity.id
_entity.type
_entity.pdbx_description
1 polymer ?
#
loop_
_entity_poly.entity_id
_entity_poly.type
_entity_poly.pdbx_seq_one_letter_code
_entity_poly.pdbx_strand_id
1 'polypeptide(L)'
;MLPLKYVLLLWIAIYQDYQCCLATDDSLAVATKGVPTELFGYVARPEPDFAWKLADTLELGTNKVHRLELTSQKWQGILWKHNLIVYEPTQLIHQDHILIFINGGGMDSVGKTPQIKDMAMGIALANFCGARIATLHQVPNQPLLDGRKEDDLITETWLKYLESGDATWPLLFPMAKSAVKAMDALEQFSEQEFKQPVKGFVITGASKRGWTSWLTSVVDTRIIATAPIVIDTLNFPKQMTHQKKTWGFYSEQIADYTSKGLVNDDGIPRDGREAELWEMMDPYTYRAQLTMPKLLVVGANDRYWSVDAMNLYWDDLVGQKHIHRAPNGGHGLDDGKENALKTIAVFFRHAAAGITLPEFTWKPQVSDAEVGLTMTSSGNPQAVRMWVARSDSNDFRESKWTAQQLTATDGRFSGAALRSGEQRVAVFGEAEYEYEGLTYLLSTLVFWK
;
A
#
# COMPACT_ATOMS: atom_id res chain seq x y z
N MET A 1 44.20 -52.38 -19.41
CA MET A 1 43.68 -53.31 -20.43
C MET A 1 43.09 -54.53 -19.72
N LEU A 2 42.01 -55.10 -20.29
CA LEU A 2 41.08 -56.14 -19.77
C LEU A 2 40.00 -55.65 -18.75
N PRO A 3 38.74 -56.14 -18.85
CA PRO A 3 37.77 -55.55 -19.78
C PRO A 3 36.39 -55.20 -19.16
N LEU A 4 35.70 -54.34 -19.91
CA LEU A 4 34.35 -53.82 -19.76
C LEU A 4 33.30 -54.93 -20.00
N LYS A 5 32.77 -55.58 -18.95
CA LYS A 5 31.60 -56.49 -19.07
C LYS A 5 30.91 -56.85 -17.73
N TYR A 6 30.86 -55.98 -16.72
CA TYR A 6 30.10 -56.25 -15.46
C TYR A 6 29.59 -55.00 -14.71
N VAL A 7 29.08 -53.96 -15.41
CA VAL A 7 28.38 -52.83 -14.75
C VAL A 7 27.13 -52.43 -15.54
N LEU A 8 26.33 -53.41 -15.95
CA LEU A 8 25.04 -53.16 -16.60
C LEU A 8 24.02 -54.22 -16.17
N LEU A 9 23.84 -54.40 -14.85
CA LEU A 9 22.83 -55.31 -14.26
C LEU A 9 22.40 -54.87 -12.84
N LEU A 10 22.39 -53.55 -12.59
CA LEU A 10 21.99 -52.96 -11.30
C LEU A 10 20.98 -51.81 -11.43
N TRP A 11 20.26 -51.73 -12.55
CA TRP A 11 19.26 -50.68 -12.82
C TRP A 11 17.87 -51.21 -13.27
N ILE A 12 17.60 -52.51 -13.09
CA ILE A 12 16.28 -53.11 -13.37
C ILE A 12 15.99 -54.14 -12.27
N ALA A 13 15.78 -53.70 -11.03
CA ALA A 13 15.30 -54.54 -9.92
C ALA A 13 14.82 -53.75 -8.68
N ILE A 14 14.33 -52.51 -8.85
CA ILE A 14 13.55 -51.80 -7.81
C ILE A 14 12.42 -51.03 -8.52
N TYR A 15 11.63 -51.76 -9.31
CA TYR A 15 10.46 -51.23 -10.01
C TYR A 15 9.38 -52.32 -10.10
N GLN A 16 9.14 -53.04 -9.00
CA GLN A 16 8.05 -53.99 -8.83
C GLN A 16 8.11 -54.50 -7.38
N ASP A 17 7.48 -53.73 -6.49
CA ASP A 17 6.89 -54.18 -5.22
C ASP A 17 6.65 -52.94 -4.37
N TYR A 18 5.45 -52.38 -4.46
CA TYR A 18 4.69 -51.69 -3.39
C TYR A 18 3.34 -51.28 -3.99
N GLN A 19 2.57 -52.28 -4.42
CA GLN A 19 1.15 -52.20 -4.73
C GLN A 19 0.42 -53.09 -3.71
N CYS A 20 0.20 -52.57 -2.50
CA CYS A 20 -0.91 -52.98 -1.63
C CYS A 20 -0.93 -52.09 -0.38
N CYS A 21 -1.63 -50.95 -0.46
CA CYS A 21 -2.24 -50.20 0.64
C CYS A 21 -2.86 -48.92 0.07
N LEU A 22 -3.89 -49.06 -0.76
CA LEU A 22 -4.81 -47.96 -1.06
C LEU A 22 -5.77 -47.83 0.13
N ALA A 23 -5.28 -47.24 1.21
CA ALA A 23 -6.15 -46.53 2.13
C ALA A 23 -6.59 -45.27 1.38
N THR A 24 -7.90 -45.15 1.16
CA THR A 24 -8.54 -43.93 0.70
C THR A 24 -8.34 -42.87 1.79
N ASP A 25 -7.23 -42.15 1.70
CA ASP A 25 -7.08 -40.89 2.38
C ASP A 25 -7.97 -39.91 1.61
N ASP A 26 -9.20 -39.75 2.10
CA ASP A 26 -10.07 -38.60 1.79
C ASP A 26 -9.41 -37.34 2.40
N SER A 27 -8.19 -37.03 1.97
CA SER A 27 -7.68 -35.68 2.06
C SER A 27 -8.47 -34.90 1.05
N LEU A 28 -9.53 -34.23 1.52
CA LEU A 28 -10.21 -33.15 0.82
C LEU A 28 -9.11 -32.29 0.18
N ALA A 29 -8.93 -32.46 -1.13
CA ALA A 29 -8.23 -31.52 -1.95
C ALA A 29 -9.06 -30.24 -1.84
N VAL A 30 -8.71 -29.38 -0.89
CA VAL A 30 -9.13 -27.99 -0.91
C VAL A 30 -8.62 -27.49 -2.25
N ALA A 31 -9.51 -27.40 -3.22
CA ALA A 31 -9.23 -26.71 -4.46
C ALA A 31 -8.70 -25.34 -4.04
N THR A 32 -7.41 -25.11 -4.23
CA THR A 32 -6.84 -23.78 -4.04
C THR A 32 -7.54 -22.90 -5.05
N LYS A 33 -8.59 -22.19 -4.60
CA LYS A 33 -9.31 -21.23 -5.41
C LYS A 33 -8.25 -20.29 -5.98
N GLY A 34 -8.18 -20.21 -7.31
CA GLY A 34 -7.24 -19.34 -7.99
C GLY A 34 -7.50 -17.88 -7.59
N VAL A 35 -6.48 -17.03 -7.77
CA VAL A 35 -6.63 -15.59 -7.57
C VAL A 35 -7.71 -15.05 -8.53
N PRO A 36 -8.61 -14.15 -8.09
CA PRO A 36 -9.63 -13.54 -8.95
C PRO A 36 -9.01 -12.94 -10.21
N THR A 37 -9.67 -13.13 -11.35
CA THR A 37 -9.14 -12.73 -12.68
C THR A 37 -9.80 -11.47 -13.23
N GLU A 38 -10.88 -11.02 -12.58
CA GLU A 38 -11.77 -9.95 -13.00
C GLU A 38 -11.02 -8.61 -13.07
N LEU A 39 -10.15 -8.34 -12.09
CA LEU A 39 -9.29 -7.14 -12.07
C LEU A 39 -8.38 -7.12 -13.31
N PHE A 40 -7.72 -8.23 -13.61
CA PHE A 40 -6.82 -8.34 -14.76
C PHE A 40 -7.58 -8.17 -16.07
N GLY A 41 -8.71 -8.85 -16.22
CA GLY A 41 -9.57 -8.75 -17.41
C GLY A 41 -10.11 -7.33 -17.62
N TYR A 42 -10.52 -6.66 -16.55
CA TYR A 42 -11.00 -5.27 -16.60
C TYR A 42 -9.90 -4.32 -17.10
N VAL A 43 -8.71 -4.42 -16.52
CA VAL A 43 -7.57 -3.54 -16.84
C VAL A 43 -7.06 -3.79 -18.26
N ALA A 44 -7.02 -5.05 -18.71
CA ALA A 44 -6.56 -5.42 -20.05
C ALA A 44 -7.52 -5.01 -21.19
N ARG A 45 -8.79 -4.69 -20.90
CA ARG A 45 -9.76 -4.26 -21.92
C ARG A 45 -9.23 -3.05 -22.73
N PRO A 46 -9.38 -3.02 -24.05
CA PRO A 46 -9.05 -1.85 -24.87
C PRO A 46 -9.81 -0.60 -24.42
N GLU A 47 -9.15 0.56 -24.49
CA GLU A 47 -9.76 1.86 -24.18
C GLU A 47 -9.66 2.78 -25.40
N PRO A 48 -10.63 2.73 -26.33
CA PRO A 48 -10.61 3.55 -27.54
C PRO A 48 -10.78 5.05 -27.26
N ASP A 49 -11.33 5.41 -26.10
CA ASP A 49 -11.45 6.80 -25.64
C ASP A 49 -10.18 7.31 -24.93
N PHE A 50 -9.15 6.46 -24.75
CA PHE A 50 -7.89 6.89 -24.13
C PHE A 50 -7.25 8.00 -24.97
N ALA A 51 -6.99 9.13 -24.32
CA ALA A 51 -6.33 10.28 -24.93
C ALA A 51 -5.67 11.14 -23.86
N TRP A 52 -4.55 11.78 -24.20
CA TRP A 52 -3.96 12.80 -23.36
C TRP A 52 -3.45 13.97 -24.22
N LYS A 53 -3.30 15.14 -23.60
CA LYS A 53 -2.60 16.28 -24.20
C LYS A 53 -1.89 17.10 -23.11
N LEU A 54 -0.78 17.72 -23.48
CA LEU A 54 -0.16 18.77 -22.68
C LEU A 54 -1.01 20.04 -22.77
N ALA A 55 -1.53 20.51 -21.64
CA ALA A 55 -2.32 21.74 -21.56
C ALA A 55 -1.43 22.98 -21.47
N ASP A 56 -0.46 22.98 -20.54
CA ASP A 56 0.59 23.98 -20.44
C ASP A 56 1.79 23.48 -19.61
N THR A 57 2.84 24.30 -19.57
CA THR A 57 3.98 24.16 -18.67
C THR A 57 4.16 25.46 -17.90
N LEU A 58 4.27 25.35 -16.58
CA LEU A 58 4.49 26.47 -15.67
C LEU A 58 5.92 26.43 -15.13
N GLU A 59 6.60 27.57 -15.18
CA GLU A 59 7.92 27.77 -14.57
C GLU A 59 7.72 28.31 -13.15
N LEU A 60 8.14 27.54 -12.14
CA LEU A 60 8.01 27.89 -10.71
C LEU A 60 9.41 27.94 -10.08
N GLY A 61 10.06 29.09 -10.24
CA GLY A 61 11.46 29.27 -9.88
C GLY A 61 12.35 28.43 -10.79
N THR A 62 13.07 27.46 -10.21
CA THR A 62 13.89 26.48 -10.94
C THR A 62 13.19 25.14 -11.16
N ASN A 63 11.94 24.99 -10.72
CA ASN A 63 11.12 23.81 -10.97
C ASN A 63 10.20 24.05 -12.18
N LYS A 64 9.82 22.97 -12.87
CA LYS A 64 8.78 23.01 -13.92
C LYS A 64 7.58 22.17 -13.53
N VAL A 65 6.41 22.61 -13.97
CA VAL A 65 5.16 21.88 -13.77
C VAL A 65 4.44 21.75 -15.10
N HIS A 66 4.34 20.53 -15.61
CA HIS A 66 3.61 20.21 -16.84
C HIS A 66 2.21 19.72 -16.48
N ARG A 67 1.18 20.37 -17.00
CA ARG A 67 -0.21 19.96 -16.78
C ARG A 67 -0.72 19.21 -17.98
N LEU A 68 -1.06 17.94 -17.79
CA LEU A 68 -1.66 17.09 -18.79
C LEU A 68 -3.15 16.92 -18.49
N GLU A 69 -3.97 16.99 -19.53
CA GLU A 69 -5.35 16.52 -19.50
C GLU A 69 -5.37 15.07 -19.98
N LEU A 70 -5.89 14.16 -19.16
CA LEU A 70 -5.96 12.73 -19.45
C LEU A 70 -7.40 12.26 -19.47
N THR A 71 -7.82 11.57 -20.53
CA THR A 71 -9.00 10.68 -20.54
C THR A 71 -8.50 9.25 -20.41
N SER A 72 -8.81 8.57 -19.30
CA SER A 72 -8.26 7.24 -19.03
C SER A 72 -9.09 6.12 -19.66
N GLN A 73 -10.42 6.23 -19.57
CA GLN A 73 -11.35 5.17 -19.97
C GLN A 73 -12.78 5.68 -20.07
N LYS A 74 -13.67 4.80 -20.53
CA LYS A 74 -15.12 4.94 -20.36
C LYS A 74 -15.64 3.85 -19.42
N TRP A 75 -16.22 4.23 -18.30
CA TRP A 75 -16.80 3.32 -17.30
C TRP A 75 -18.28 3.58 -17.13
N GLN A 76 -19.11 2.55 -17.29
CA GLN A 76 -20.58 2.66 -17.22
C GLN A 76 -21.13 3.80 -18.09
N GLY A 77 -20.59 3.95 -19.31
CA GLY A 77 -20.95 5.01 -20.25
C GLY A 77 -20.35 6.39 -19.97
N ILE A 78 -19.64 6.57 -18.86
CA ILE A 78 -19.10 7.85 -18.40
C ILE A 78 -17.62 7.94 -18.76
N LEU A 79 -17.21 9.03 -19.41
CA LEU A 79 -15.80 9.31 -19.68
C LEU A 79 -15.08 9.75 -18.41
N TRP A 80 -13.99 9.07 -18.07
CA TRP A 80 -13.17 9.39 -16.91
C TRP A 80 -12.03 10.32 -17.31
N LYS A 81 -12.06 11.54 -16.76
CA LYS A 81 -11.11 12.62 -17.08
C LYS A 81 -10.32 13.04 -15.85
N HIS A 82 -9.04 13.34 -16.04
CA HIS A 82 -8.08 13.58 -14.98
C HIS A 82 -7.19 14.77 -15.31
N ASN A 83 -6.83 15.52 -14.26
CA ASN A 83 -5.62 16.33 -14.29
C ASN A 83 -4.44 15.42 -13.92
N LEU A 84 -3.49 15.28 -14.83
CA LEU A 84 -2.23 14.58 -14.59
C LEU A 84 -1.11 15.63 -14.56
N ILE A 85 -0.51 15.85 -13.40
CA ILE A 85 0.43 16.96 -13.21
C ILE A 85 1.83 16.40 -12.98
N VAL A 86 2.77 16.74 -13.86
CA VAL A 86 4.18 16.30 -13.76
C VAL A 86 5.01 17.44 -13.19
N TYR A 87 5.69 17.18 -12.08
CA TYR A 87 6.60 18.10 -11.41
C TYR A 87 8.03 17.69 -11.74
N GLU A 88 8.81 18.61 -12.32
CA GLU A 88 10.23 18.45 -12.56
C GLU A 88 11.02 19.12 -11.43
N PRO A 89 11.97 18.40 -10.79
CA PRO A 89 12.75 18.93 -9.70
C PRO A 89 13.79 19.94 -10.18
N THR A 90 14.33 20.71 -9.25
CA THR A 90 15.47 21.61 -9.50
C THR A 90 16.73 20.85 -9.94
N GLN A 91 16.93 19.64 -9.40
CA GLN A 91 18.02 18.74 -9.77
C GLN A 91 17.45 17.38 -10.14
N LEU A 92 17.62 16.99 -11.40
CA LEU A 92 17.15 15.72 -11.91
C LEU A 92 18.27 14.67 -11.82
N ILE A 93 18.19 13.81 -10.79
CA ILE A 93 19.14 12.74 -10.48
C ILE A 93 18.67 11.43 -11.12
N HIS A 94 17.40 11.04 -10.90
CA HIS A 94 16.79 9.85 -11.49
C HIS A 94 15.94 10.27 -12.69
N GLN A 95 16.52 10.21 -13.88
CA GLN A 95 15.94 10.76 -15.11
C GLN A 95 14.88 9.83 -15.74
N ASP A 96 14.99 8.53 -15.49
CA ASP A 96 14.25 7.46 -16.16
C ASP A 96 13.23 6.76 -15.25
N HIS A 97 12.98 7.28 -14.04
CA HIS A 97 11.99 6.76 -13.11
C HIS A 97 11.04 7.87 -12.67
N ILE A 98 9.77 7.52 -12.48
CA ILE A 98 8.73 8.47 -12.06
C ILE A 98 8.01 7.93 -10.83
N LEU A 99 7.80 8.76 -9.82
CA LEU A 99 6.83 8.45 -8.78
C LEU A 99 5.46 8.95 -9.22
N ILE A 100 4.44 8.09 -9.16
CA ILE A 100 3.04 8.48 -9.36
C ILE A 100 2.30 8.53 -8.03
N PHE A 101 1.82 9.72 -7.67
CA PHE A 101 0.99 9.98 -6.51
C PHE A 101 -0.48 10.02 -6.93
N ILE A 102 -1.25 8.99 -6.57
CA ILE A 102 -2.68 8.93 -6.85
C ILE A 102 -3.41 9.83 -5.84
N ASN A 103 -4.19 10.76 -6.36
CA ASN A 103 -4.89 11.78 -5.59
C ASN A 103 -6.38 11.86 -5.95
N GLY A 104 -7.14 12.49 -5.06
CA GLY A 104 -8.53 12.80 -5.25
C GLY A 104 -8.77 14.04 -6.10
N GLY A 105 -9.95 14.61 -5.90
CA GLY A 105 -10.44 15.78 -6.64
C GLY A 105 -11.80 15.51 -7.25
N GLY A 106 -12.61 16.55 -7.38
CA GLY A 106 -13.90 16.47 -8.05
C GLY A 106 -13.78 16.68 -9.55
N MET A 107 -14.73 16.15 -10.33
CA MET A 107 -14.82 16.37 -11.78
C MET A 107 -14.97 17.85 -12.14
N ASP A 108 -15.50 18.66 -11.22
CA ASP A 108 -15.59 20.12 -11.34
C ASP A 108 -14.22 20.81 -11.36
N SER A 109 -13.14 20.12 -10.97
CA SER A 109 -11.76 20.62 -11.02
C SER A 109 -10.98 20.19 -12.26
N VAL A 110 -11.55 19.35 -13.14
CA VAL A 110 -10.90 18.92 -14.38
C VAL A 110 -10.62 20.14 -15.29
N GLY A 111 -9.41 20.21 -15.83
CA GLY A 111 -8.93 21.30 -16.68
C GLY A 111 -8.57 22.59 -15.92
N LYS A 112 -8.95 22.72 -14.64
CA LYS A 112 -8.61 23.90 -13.83
C LYS A 112 -7.14 23.87 -13.42
N THR A 113 -6.48 25.02 -13.49
CA THR A 113 -5.12 25.21 -12.99
C THR A 113 -5.15 25.20 -11.46
N PRO A 114 -4.43 24.27 -10.79
CA PRO A 114 -4.30 24.33 -9.34
C PRO A 114 -3.58 25.61 -8.92
N GLN A 115 -3.83 26.08 -7.70
CA GLN A 115 -3.05 27.20 -7.17
C GLN A 115 -1.64 26.72 -6.84
N ILE A 116 -0.66 27.64 -6.80
CA ILE A 116 0.74 27.30 -6.46
C ILE A 116 0.82 26.57 -5.11
N LYS A 117 0.01 26.97 -4.12
CA LYS A 117 -0.07 26.31 -2.82
C LYS A 117 -0.50 24.83 -2.93
N ASP A 118 -1.34 24.50 -3.91
CA ASP A 118 -1.83 23.15 -4.17
C ASP A 118 -0.76 22.30 -4.89
N MET A 119 0.28 22.93 -5.43
CA MET A 119 1.43 22.30 -6.08
C MET A 119 2.63 22.11 -5.15
N ALA A 120 2.65 22.76 -3.99
CA ALA A 120 3.79 22.78 -3.08
C ALA A 120 4.25 21.38 -2.66
N MET A 121 3.30 20.47 -2.37
CA MET A 121 3.61 19.08 -2.02
C MET A 121 4.29 18.33 -3.18
N GLY A 122 3.78 18.48 -4.41
CA GLY A 122 4.35 17.83 -5.60
C GLY A 122 5.77 18.33 -5.90
N ILE A 123 5.99 19.64 -5.77
CA ILE A 123 7.31 20.26 -5.92
C ILE A 123 8.29 19.78 -4.83
N ALA A 124 7.85 19.75 -3.57
CA ALA A 124 8.68 19.28 -2.47
C ALA A 124 9.08 17.81 -2.67
N LEU A 125 8.10 16.96 -3.01
CA LEU A 125 8.35 15.53 -3.26
C LEU A 125 9.27 15.32 -4.47
N ALA A 126 9.11 16.08 -5.56
CA ALA A 126 10.02 16.01 -6.70
C ALA A 126 11.46 16.35 -6.31
N ASN A 127 11.64 17.43 -5.56
CA ASN A 127 12.98 17.82 -5.07
C ASN A 127 13.58 16.79 -4.12
N PHE A 128 12.80 16.22 -3.20
CA PHE A 128 13.29 15.16 -2.31
C PHE A 128 13.67 13.89 -3.09
N CYS A 129 12.87 13.52 -4.10
CA CYS A 129 13.18 12.37 -4.94
C CYS A 129 14.38 12.61 -5.87
N GLY A 130 14.67 13.88 -6.22
CA GLY A 130 15.57 14.20 -7.33
C GLY A 130 15.08 13.59 -8.65
N ALA A 131 13.76 13.51 -8.84
CA ALA A 131 13.14 12.85 -9.98
C ALA A 131 11.81 13.52 -10.36
N ARG A 132 11.34 13.23 -11.58
CA ARG A 132 10.00 13.65 -12.00
C ARG A 132 8.95 12.91 -11.20
N ILE A 133 7.96 13.64 -10.71
CA ILE A 133 6.82 13.08 -9.97
C ILE A 133 5.55 13.45 -10.70
N ALA A 134 4.60 12.53 -10.78
CA ALA A 134 3.29 12.77 -11.38
C ALA A 134 2.20 12.66 -10.32
N THR A 135 1.33 13.67 -10.19
CA THR A 135 0.09 13.56 -9.41
C THR A 135 -1.06 13.25 -10.35
N LEU A 136 -1.72 12.10 -10.16
CA LEU A 136 -2.92 11.72 -10.89
C LEU A 136 -4.17 12.09 -10.06
N HIS A 137 -4.92 13.10 -10.49
CA HIS A 137 -6.12 13.56 -9.78
C HIS A 137 -7.41 12.87 -10.26
N GLN A 138 -8.51 13.15 -9.56
CA GLN A 138 -9.85 12.61 -9.83
C GLN A 138 -9.85 11.09 -9.92
N VAL A 139 -9.19 10.45 -8.94
CA VAL A 139 -9.29 9.01 -8.69
C VAL A 139 -9.99 8.81 -7.34
N PRO A 140 -11.27 8.40 -7.30
CA PRO A 140 -12.16 8.16 -8.45
C PRO A 140 -12.62 9.47 -9.13
N ASN A 141 -13.14 9.35 -10.36
CA ASN A 141 -13.89 10.44 -11.00
C ASN A 141 -15.20 10.58 -10.22
N GLN A 142 -15.37 11.69 -9.51
CA GLN A 142 -16.51 11.90 -8.61
C GLN A 142 -16.92 13.39 -8.59
N PRO A 143 -18.14 13.76 -8.21
CA PRO A 143 -19.22 12.89 -7.74
C PRO A 143 -19.83 12.04 -8.87
N LEU A 144 -20.36 10.86 -8.53
CA LEU A 144 -21.08 9.94 -9.42
C LEU A 144 -22.28 9.32 -8.70
N LEU A 145 -23.14 8.60 -9.44
CA LEU A 145 -24.28 7.84 -8.89
C LEU A 145 -25.12 8.66 -7.90
N ASP A 146 -25.69 9.77 -8.38
CA ASP A 146 -26.50 10.70 -7.59
C ASP A 146 -25.71 11.51 -6.55
N GLY A 147 -24.53 12.01 -6.94
CA GLY A 147 -23.78 12.99 -6.14
C GLY A 147 -22.79 12.39 -5.14
N ARG A 148 -22.68 11.05 -5.09
CA ARG A 148 -21.85 10.31 -4.14
C ARG A 148 -20.36 10.51 -4.38
N LYS A 149 -19.58 10.43 -3.31
CA LYS A 149 -18.13 10.64 -3.28
C LYS A 149 -17.48 9.65 -2.32
N GLU A 150 -16.16 9.45 -2.45
CA GLU A 150 -15.34 8.73 -1.48
C GLU A 150 -15.92 7.35 -1.10
N ASP A 151 -16.01 6.98 0.18
CA ASP A 151 -16.47 5.66 0.63
C ASP A 151 -17.95 5.40 0.27
N ASP A 152 -18.82 6.42 0.35
CA ASP A 152 -20.22 6.30 -0.08
C ASP A 152 -20.34 5.91 -1.56
N LEU A 153 -19.47 6.45 -2.43
CA LEU A 153 -19.43 6.06 -3.83
C LEU A 153 -18.91 4.62 -4.01
N ILE A 154 -17.84 4.24 -3.31
CA ILE A 154 -17.30 2.86 -3.38
C ILE A 154 -18.37 1.86 -2.97
N THR A 155 -19.00 2.07 -1.81
CA THR A 155 -20.01 1.17 -1.26
C THR A 155 -21.27 1.11 -2.14
N GLU A 156 -21.67 2.20 -2.79
CA GLU A 156 -22.75 2.15 -3.79
C GLU A 156 -22.38 1.24 -4.98
N THR A 157 -21.14 1.31 -5.48
CA THR A 157 -20.72 0.39 -6.56
C THR A 157 -20.67 -1.07 -6.14
N TRP A 158 -20.40 -1.33 -4.86
CA TRP A 158 -20.43 -2.68 -4.30
C TRP A 158 -21.85 -3.23 -4.25
N LEU A 159 -22.82 -2.42 -3.83
CA LEU A 159 -24.24 -2.80 -3.89
C LEU A 159 -24.68 -3.11 -5.32
N LYS A 160 -24.25 -2.33 -6.31
CA LYS A 160 -24.53 -2.60 -7.73
C LYS A 160 -23.95 -3.93 -8.20
N TYR A 161 -22.74 -4.29 -7.76
CA TYR A 161 -22.18 -5.61 -8.02
C TYR A 161 -22.98 -6.72 -7.33
N LEU A 162 -23.35 -6.57 -6.06
CA LEU A 162 -24.14 -7.59 -5.35
C LEU A 162 -25.50 -7.83 -6.03
N GLU A 163 -26.15 -6.76 -6.50
CA GLU A 163 -27.41 -6.80 -7.25
C GLU A 163 -27.24 -7.50 -8.62
N SER A 164 -26.27 -7.06 -9.42
CA SER A 164 -26.16 -7.47 -10.83
C SER A 164 -25.27 -8.68 -11.09
N GLY A 165 -24.25 -8.89 -10.27
CA GLY A 165 -23.14 -9.82 -10.53
C GLY A 165 -22.11 -9.29 -11.55
N ASP A 166 -22.25 -8.05 -12.04
CA ASP A 166 -21.33 -7.47 -13.01
C ASP A 166 -20.06 -6.93 -12.32
N ALA A 167 -18.97 -7.69 -12.42
CA ALA A 167 -17.67 -7.37 -11.83
C ALA A 167 -17.00 -6.11 -12.41
N THR A 168 -17.61 -5.43 -13.40
CA THR A 168 -17.15 -4.12 -13.87
C THR A 168 -17.65 -2.96 -13.00
N TRP A 169 -18.55 -3.20 -12.04
CA TRP A 169 -19.06 -2.19 -11.12
C TRP A 169 -18.07 -1.74 -10.04
N PRO A 170 -17.38 -2.62 -9.29
CA PRO A 170 -16.60 -2.19 -8.14
C PRO A 170 -15.58 -1.10 -8.48
N LEU A 171 -15.71 0.06 -7.84
CA LEU A 171 -15.05 1.32 -8.25
C LEU A 171 -13.51 1.24 -8.26
N LEU A 172 -12.93 0.34 -7.48
CA LEU A 172 -11.48 0.18 -7.39
C LEU A 172 -10.86 -0.30 -8.71
N PHE A 173 -11.61 -1.02 -9.55
CA PHE A 173 -11.13 -1.47 -10.86
C PHE A 173 -10.91 -0.30 -11.84
N PRO A 174 -11.90 0.59 -12.10
CA PRO A 174 -11.63 1.78 -12.88
C PRO A 174 -10.59 2.69 -12.21
N MET A 175 -10.53 2.79 -10.88
CA MET A 175 -9.47 3.55 -10.21
C MET A 175 -8.07 3.01 -10.54
N ALA A 176 -7.85 1.69 -10.47
CA ALA A 176 -6.58 1.08 -10.83
C ALA A 176 -6.26 1.27 -12.33
N LYS A 177 -7.26 1.11 -13.20
CA LYS A 177 -7.11 1.34 -14.63
C LYS A 177 -6.73 2.78 -14.97
N SER A 178 -7.23 3.77 -14.22
CA SER A 178 -6.81 5.16 -14.38
C SER A 178 -5.32 5.35 -14.09
N ALA A 179 -4.76 4.66 -13.11
CA ALA A 179 -3.32 4.69 -12.82
C ALA A 179 -2.49 4.01 -13.92
N VAL A 180 -2.94 2.87 -14.45
CA VAL A 180 -2.32 2.20 -15.62
C VAL A 180 -2.29 3.13 -16.83
N LYS A 181 -3.42 3.79 -17.14
CA LYS A 181 -3.53 4.72 -18.27
C LYS A 181 -2.72 5.99 -18.06
N ALA A 182 -2.54 6.43 -16.81
CA ALA A 182 -1.63 7.52 -16.51
C ALA A 182 -0.17 7.15 -16.80
N MET A 183 0.27 5.92 -16.48
CA MET A 183 1.61 5.45 -16.85
C MET A 183 1.79 5.40 -18.37
N ASP A 184 0.78 4.96 -19.14
CA ASP A 184 0.81 5.01 -20.62
C ASP A 184 1.02 6.45 -21.13
N ALA A 185 0.29 7.41 -20.56
CA ALA A 185 0.42 8.82 -20.93
C ALA A 185 1.78 9.41 -20.53
N LEU A 186 2.32 9.03 -19.36
CA LEU A 186 3.63 9.49 -18.88
C LEU A 186 4.78 8.95 -19.73
N GLU A 187 4.71 7.69 -20.16
CA GLU A 187 5.70 7.13 -21.11
C GLU A 187 5.69 7.89 -22.43
N GLN A 188 4.50 8.12 -23.01
CA GLN A 188 4.36 8.87 -24.26
C GLN A 188 4.80 10.33 -24.10
N PHE A 189 4.43 10.98 -23.00
CA PHE A 189 4.84 12.35 -22.70
C PHE A 189 6.35 12.46 -22.52
N SER A 190 6.96 11.56 -21.76
CA SER A 190 8.40 11.58 -21.49
C SER A 190 9.22 11.36 -22.76
N GLU A 191 8.77 10.47 -23.66
CA GLU A 191 9.38 10.26 -24.97
C GLU A 191 9.21 11.49 -25.89
N GLN A 192 8.05 12.15 -25.86
CA GLN A 192 7.77 13.31 -26.71
C GLN A 192 8.50 14.57 -26.24
N GLU A 193 8.39 14.90 -24.96
CA GLU A 193 8.86 16.15 -24.36
C GLU A 193 10.34 16.09 -23.96
N PHE A 194 10.75 15.01 -23.29
CA PHE A 194 12.09 14.90 -22.70
C PHE A 194 13.07 14.06 -23.51
N LYS A 195 12.59 13.29 -24.50
CA LYS A 195 13.38 12.28 -25.22
C LYS A 195 14.01 11.27 -24.26
N GLN A 196 13.30 10.94 -23.19
CA GLN A 196 13.76 10.06 -22.13
C GLN A 196 12.72 8.96 -21.87
N PRO A 197 13.00 7.71 -22.25
CA PRO A 197 12.14 6.59 -21.92
C PRO A 197 12.05 6.36 -20.41
N VAL A 198 10.84 6.12 -19.90
CA VAL A 198 10.62 5.71 -18.51
C VAL A 198 10.92 4.21 -18.38
N LYS A 199 11.70 3.83 -17.37
CA LYS A 199 12.08 2.44 -17.08
C LYS A 199 11.29 1.81 -15.94
N GLY A 200 10.68 2.62 -15.08
CA GLY A 200 9.88 2.12 -13.98
C GLY A 200 9.16 3.20 -13.20
N PHE A 201 8.12 2.78 -12.49
CA PHE A 201 7.30 3.64 -11.66
C PHE A 201 7.34 3.21 -10.19
N VAL A 202 7.33 4.18 -9.29
CA VAL A 202 6.95 3.95 -7.89
C VAL A 202 5.57 4.54 -7.68
N ILE A 203 4.64 3.78 -7.12
CA ILE A 203 3.25 4.22 -6.96
C ILE A 203 2.90 4.46 -5.49
N THR A 204 2.16 5.53 -5.21
CA THR A 204 1.68 5.86 -3.87
C THR A 204 0.31 6.54 -3.94
N GLY A 205 -0.36 6.64 -2.80
CA GLY A 205 -1.63 7.33 -2.66
C GLY A 205 -2.15 7.17 -1.23
N ALA A 206 -2.99 8.09 -0.79
CA ALA A 206 -3.56 8.07 0.56
C ALA A 206 -4.97 7.47 0.60
N SER A 207 -5.26 6.70 1.65
CA SER A 207 -6.58 6.12 1.93
C SER A 207 -7.03 5.24 0.76
N LYS A 208 -8.20 5.50 0.19
CA LYS A 208 -8.73 4.86 -1.04
C LYS A 208 -7.76 4.90 -2.24
N ARG A 209 -6.89 5.91 -2.31
CA ARG A 209 -5.86 5.99 -3.35
C ARG A 209 -4.66 5.10 -3.03
N GLY A 210 -4.38 4.87 -1.75
CA GLY A 210 -3.46 3.81 -1.32
C GLY A 210 -4.01 2.42 -1.60
N TRP A 211 -5.32 2.23 -1.49
CA TRP A 211 -5.97 1.01 -1.95
C TRP A 211 -5.79 0.83 -3.47
N THR A 212 -5.93 1.92 -4.22
CA THR A 212 -5.66 1.92 -5.66
C THR A 212 -4.19 1.60 -5.96
N SER A 213 -3.22 2.15 -5.21
CA SER A 213 -1.80 1.86 -5.43
C SER A 213 -1.49 0.38 -5.23
N TRP A 214 -2.11 -0.26 -4.24
CA TRP A 214 -2.03 -1.71 -4.06
C TRP A 214 -2.54 -2.48 -5.29
N LEU A 215 -3.79 -2.25 -5.69
CA LEU A 215 -4.41 -3.01 -6.79
C LEU A 215 -3.77 -2.72 -8.15
N THR A 216 -3.29 -1.49 -8.39
CA THR A 216 -2.55 -1.17 -9.61
C THR A 216 -1.24 -1.97 -9.68
N SER A 217 -0.54 -2.13 -8.55
CA SER A 217 0.71 -2.90 -8.47
C SER A 217 0.51 -4.41 -8.73
N VAL A 218 -0.72 -4.91 -8.60
CA VAL A 218 -1.06 -6.31 -8.93
C VAL A 218 -1.04 -6.55 -10.44
N VAL A 219 -1.48 -5.55 -11.22
CA VAL A 219 -1.79 -5.72 -12.65
C VAL A 219 -0.76 -5.12 -13.60
N ASP A 220 0.13 -4.25 -13.11
CA ASP A 220 1.07 -3.53 -13.97
C ASP A 220 2.52 -3.71 -13.49
N THR A 221 3.30 -4.41 -14.31
CA THR A 221 4.68 -4.77 -14.01
C THR A 221 5.67 -3.62 -14.19
N ARG A 222 5.25 -2.47 -14.74
CA ARG A 222 6.09 -1.27 -14.80
C ARG A 222 6.31 -0.66 -13.40
N ILE A 223 5.51 -1.05 -12.42
CA ILE A 223 5.64 -0.63 -11.04
C ILE A 223 6.75 -1.43 -10.36
N ILE A 224 7.83 -0.75 -10.02
CA ILE A 224 9.01 -1.34 -9.37
C ILE A 224 8.96 -1.27 -7.84
N ALA A 225 8.08 -0.44 -7.27
CA ALA A 225 7.83 -0.34 -5.83
C ALA A 225 6.50 0.36 -5.52
N THR A 226 5.92 0.09 -4.34
CA THR A 226 4.65 0.71 -3.90
C THR A 226 4.76 1.28 -2.49
N ALA A 227 4.19 2.46 -2.26
CA ALA A 227 4.16 3.10 -0.94
C ALA A 227 2.74 3.53 -0.53
N PRO A 228 1.82 2.60 -0.20
CA PRO A 228 0.45 2.93 0.19
C PRO A 228 0.41 3.73 1.50
N ILE A 229 -0.40 4.78 1.54
CA ILE A 229 -0.51 5.70 2.69
C ILE A 229 -1.88 5.54 3.34
N VAL A 230 -1.92 5.41 4.67
CA VAL A 230 -3.11 5.36 5.55
C VAL A 230 -4.20 4.41 5.07
N ILE A 231 -3.79 3.22 4.63
CA ILE A 231 -4.68 2.14 4.19
C ILE A 231 -4.27 0.81 4.83
N ASP A 232 -4.25 0.80 6.16
CA ASP A 232 -3.84 -0.35 6.99
C ASP A 232 -4.94 -1.42 7.07
N THR A 233 -5.47 -1.83 5.91
CA THR A 233 -6.61 -2.76 5.80
C THR A 233 -6.35 -3.77 4.71
N LEU A 234 -5.51 -4.74 5.02
CA LEU A 234 -5.35 -5.97 4.24
C LEU A 234 -5.88 -7.12 5.07
N ASN A 235 -6.45 -8.12 4.39
CA ASN A 235 -7.13 -9.25 5.00
C ASN A 235 -8.42 -8.80 5.72
N PHE A 236 -9.42 -8.35 4.95
CA PHE A 236 -10.64 -7.75 5.48
C PHE A 236 -11.32 -8.58 6.56
N PRO A 237 -11.51 -9.91 6.41
CA PRO A 237 -12.14 -10.70 7.47
C PRO A 237 -11.36 -10.64 8.79
N LYS A 238 -10.02 -10.79 8.74
CA LYS A 238 -9.19 -10.65 9.94
C LYS A 238 -9.30 -9.25 10.55
N GLN A 239 -9.30 -8.20 9.72
CA GLN A 239 -9.40 -6.82 10.20
C GLN A 239 -10.73 -6.58 10.94
N MET A 240 -11.86 -6.98 10.33
CA MET A 240 -13.18 -6.78 10.93
C MET A 240 -13.32 -7.55 12.24
N THR A 241 -13.03 -8.85 12.23
CA THR A 241 -13.12 -9.68 13.44
C THR A 241 -12.21 -9.15 14.55
N HIS A 242 -10.99 -8.71 14.23
CA HIS A 242 -10.05 -8.17 15.20
C HIS A 242 -10.49 -6.82 15.77
N GLN A 243 -10.99 -5.90 14.92
CA GLN A 243 -11.51 -4.62 15.37
C GLN A 243 -12.70 -4.81 16.31
N LYS A 244 -13.67 -5.65 15.93
CA LYS A 244 -14.85 -5.95 16.75
C LYS A 244 -14.47 -6.59 18.08
N LYS A 245 -13.50 -7.51 18.11
CA LYS A 245 -12.99 -8.13 19.33
C LYS A 245 -12.25 -7.13 20.22
N THR A 246 -11.49 -6.22 19.63
CA THR A 246 -10.61 -5.29 20.35
C THR A 246 -11.38 -4.12 20.94
N TRP A 247 -12.31 -3.53 20.16
CA TRP A 247 -13.06 -2.34 20.55
C TRP A 247 -14.51 -2.60 20.97
N GLY A 248 -15.08 -3.76 20.60
CA GLY A 248 -16.49 -4.07 20.79
C GLY A 248 -17.42 -3.49 19.70
N PHE A 249 -16.88 -2.63 18.83
CA PHE A 249 -17.61 -1.94 17.76
C PHE A 249 -16.71 -1.74 16.54
N TYR A 250 -17.34 -1.43 15.40
CA TYR A 250 -16.65 -1.01 14.20
C TYR A 250 -16.38 0.49 14.21
N SER A 251 -15.25 0.90 13.62
CA SER A 251 -14.89 2.31 13.51
C SER A 251 -16.00 3.13 12.85
N GLU A 252 -16.21 4.35 13.34
CA GLU A 252 -17.09 5.32 12.68
C GLU A 252 -16.61 5.66 11.25
N GLN A 253 -15.33 5.45 10.97
CA GLN A 253 -14.73 5.71 9.65
C GLN A 253 -15.18 4.72 8.57
N ILE A 254 -15.78 3.58 8.94
CA ILE A 254 -16.34 2.58 8.00
C ILE A 254 -17.87 2.55 8.03
N ALA A 255 -18.51 3.62 8.50
CA ALA A 255 -19.96 3.72 8.61
C ALA A 255 -20.70 3.53 7.28
N ASP A 256 -20.14 3.99 6.15
CA ASP A 256 -20.74 3.78 4.83
C ASP A 256 -20.84 2.29 4.47
N TYR A 257 -19.89 1.46 4.93
CA TYR A 257 -19.88 0.02 4.69
C TYR A 257 -20.83 -0.71 5.64
N THR A 258 -20.77 -0.39 6.93
CA THR A 258 -21.60 -1.06 7.96
C THR A 258 -23.08 -0.70 7.84
N SER A 259 -23.41 0.57 7.60
CA SER A 259 -24.80 1.02 7.47
C SER A 259 -25.52 0.47 6.23
N LYS A 260 -24.77 0.11 5.18
CA LYS A 260 -25.29 -0.54 3.96
C LYS A 260 -25.31 -2.07 4.04
N GLY A 261 -24.92 -2.66 5.16
CA GLY A 261 -24.88 -4.11 5.34
C GLY A 261 -23.78 -4.81 4.56
N LEU A 262 -22.74 -4.08 4.12
CA LEU A 262 -21.58 -4.65 3.41
C LEU A 262 -20.55 -5.28 4.35
N VAL A 263 -20.67 -5.00 5.64
CA VAL A 263 -19.85 -5.58 6.72
C VAL A 263 -20.78 -6.18 7.76
N ASN A 264 -20.71 -7.50 7.92
CA ASN A 264 -21.49 -8.23 8.92
C ASN A 264 -20.95 -8.01 10.35
N ASP A 265 -21.78 -8.24 11.36
CA ASP A 265 -21.39 -8.06 12.78
C ASP A 265 -20.26 -9.01 13.22
N ASP A 266 -20.16 -10.20 12.62
CA ASP A 266 -19.08 -11.17 12.83
C ASP A 266 -17.80 -10.85 12.03
N GLY A 267 -17.88 -9.91 11.09
CA GLY A 267 -16.78 -9.50 10.23
C GLY A 267 -16.48 -10.49 9.09
N ILE A 268 -17.36 -11.47 8.86
CA ILE A 268 -17.16 -12.52 7.86
C ILE A 268 -18.10 -12.29 6.68
N PRO A 269 -17.61 -12.22 5.43
CA PRO A 269 -18.48 -12.12 4.27
C PRO A 269 -19.30 -13.40 4.10
N ARG A 270 -20.55 -13.28 3.64
CA ARG A 270 -21.38 -14.45 3.29
C ARG A 270 -20.93 -15.06 1.96
N ASP A 271 -21.21 -16.35 1.78
CA ASP A 271 -20.87 -17.08 0.56
C ASP A 271 -21.51 -16.46 -0.70
N GLY A 272 -20.94 -16.77 -1.86
CA GLY A 272 -21.37 -16.25 -3.16
C GLY A 272 -20.76 -14.88 -3.45
N ARG A 273 -21.57 -13.97 -4.02
CA ARG A 273 -21.09 -12.66 -4.51
C ARG A 273 -20.44 -11.81 -3.42
N GLU A 274 -20.89 -11.90 -2.16
CA GLU A 274 -20.31 -11.09 -1.09
C GLU A 274 -18.85 -11.51 -0.79
N ALA A 275 -18.59 -12.82 -0.65
CA ALA A 275 -17.24 -13.35 -0.54
C ALA A 275 -16.38 -13.04 -1.78
N GLU A 276 -16.93 -13.20 -2.99
CA GLU A 276 -16.24 -12.88 -4.25
C GLU A 276 -15.86 -11.39 -4.33
N LEU A 277 -16.76 -10.49 -3.93
CA LEU A 277 -16.48 -9.06 -3.87
C LEU A 277 -15.32 -8.76 -2.92
N TRP A 278 -15.36 -9.31 -1.70
CA TRP A 278 -14.30 -9.08 -0.72
C TRP A 278 -12.96 -9.60 -1.22
N GLU A 279 -12.92 -10.82 -1.80
CA GLU A 279 -11.72 -11.37 -2.42
C GLU A 279 -11.18 -10.49 -3.55
N MET A 280 -12.06 -10.00 -4.45
CA MET A 280 -11.66 -9.14 -5.55
C MET A 280 -11.09 -7.81 -5.07
N MET A 281 -11.66 -7.24 -4.00
CA MET A 281 -11.33 -5.90 -3.52
C MET A 281 -10.17 -5.91 -2.51
N ASP A 282 -9.90 -7.00 -1.81
CA ASP A 282 -8.81 -7.08 -0.83
C ASP A 282 -7.44 -7.31 -1.51
N PRO A 283 -6.48 -6.37 -1.43
CA PRO A 283 -5.16 -6.59 -2.00
C PRO A 283 -4.41 -7.78 -1.39
N TYR A 284 -4.78 -8.20 -0.18
CA TYR A 284 -4.22 -9.41 0.45
C TYR A 284 -4.42 -10.65 -0.42
N THR A 285 -5.53 -10.75 -1.14
CA THR A 285 -5.81 -11.85 -2.09
C THR A 285 -4.70 -12.00 -3.12
N TYR A 286 -4.08 -10.90 -3.53
CA TYR A 286 -3.07 -10.82 -4.58
C TYR A 286 -1.63 -10.69 -4.04
N ARG A 287 -1.41 -10.92 -2.75
CA ARG A 287 -0.11 -10.70 -2.09
C ARG A 287 1.06 -11.47 -2.72
N ALA A 288 0.79 -12.61 -3.36
CA ALA A 288 1.81 -13.41 -4.05
C ALA A 288 2.31 -12.74 -5.33
N GLN A 289 1.49 -11.91 -6.00
CA GLN A 289 1.91 -11.10 -7.15
C GLN A 289 2.70 -9.85 -6.72
N LEU A 290 2.49 -9.37 -5.50
CA LEU A 290 3.05 -8.13 -4.97
C LEU A 290 4.46 -8.33 -4.41
N THR A 291 5.38 -8.82 -5.24
CA THR A 291 6.77 -9.18 -4.83
C THR A 291 7.74 -8.00 -4.76
N MET A 292 7.38 -6.86 -5.37
CA MET A 292 8.19 -5.64 -5.36
C MET A 292 8.34 -5.06 -3.94
N PRO A 293 9.39 -4.25 -3.68
CA PRO A 293 9.53 -3.51 -2.44
C PRO A 293 8.28 -2.69 -2.11
N LYS A 294 7.94 -2.64 -0.83
CA LYS A 294 6.78 -1.88 -0.31
C LYS A 294 7.10 -1.09 0.94
N LEU A 295 6.61 0.15 1.01
CA LEU A 295 6.68 1.01 2.20
C LEU A 295 5.27 1.34 2.68
N LEU A 296 4.86 0.79 3.82
CA LEU A 296 3.54 1.07 4.39
C LEU A 296 3.64 2.30 5.27
N VAL A 297 2.88 3.35 4.93
CA VAL A 297 2.92 4.64 5.62
C VAL A 297 1.61 4.86 6.37
N VAL A 298 1.66 5.01 7.68
CA VAL A 298 0.45 5.01 8.54
C VAL A 298 0.56 5.97 9.72
N GLY A 299 -0.57 6.43 10.24
CA GLY A 299 -0.65 7.15 11.51
C GLY A 299 -0.71 6.18 12.69
N ALA A 300 -0.11 6.52 13.83
CA ALA A 300 -0.22 5.72 15.05
C ALA A 300 -1.58 5.89 15.76
N ASN A 301 -2.32 6.95 15.42
CA ASN A 301 -3.64 7.30 15.98
C ASN A 301 -4.72 7.29 14.90
N ASP A 302 -4.50 6.58 13.78
CA ASP A 302 -5.51 6.43 12.74
C ASP A 302 -6.76 5.78 13.34
N ARG A 303 -7.92 6.39 13.07
CA ARG A 303 -9.19 6.00 13.66
C ARG A 303 -9.83 4.82 12.93
N TYR A 304 -9.36 4.48 11.74
CA TYR A 304 -9.93 3.42 10.92
C TYR A 304 -9.72 2.02 11.52
N TRP A 305 -8.55 1.74 12.10
CA TRP A 305 -8.14 0.37 12.48
C TRP A 305 -7.47 0.31 13.86
N SER A 306 -7.41 -0.89 14.45
CA SER A 306 -6.69 -1.07 15.70
C SER A 306 -5.20 -0.76 15.52
N VAL A 307 -4.54 -0.37 16.61
CA VAL A 307 -3.14 0.08 16.58
C VAL A 307 -2.16 -0.98 16.03
N ASP A 308 -2.56 -2.24 16.10
CA ASP A 308 -1.84 -3.44 15.67
C ASP A 308 -2.39 -4.06 14.38
N ALA A 309 -3.24 -3.35 13.62
CA ALA A 309 -3.89 -3.86 12.41
C ALA A 309 -2.91 -4.48 11.40
N MET A 310 -1.74 -3.87 11.25
CA MET A 310 -0.68 -4.36 10.38
C MET A 310 -0.16 -5.75 10.77
N ASN A 311 -0.23 -6.13 12.05
CA ASN A 311 0.23 -7.43 12.54
C ASN A 311 -0.56 -8.60 11.92
N LEU A 312 -1.80 -8.34 11.46
CA LEU A 312 -2.71 -9.37 10.95
C LEU A 312 -2.30 -9.94 9.58
N TYR A 313 -1.43 -9.21 8.86
CA TYR A 313 -1.02 -9.56 7.50
C TYR A 313 0.47 -9.34 7.22
N TRP A 314 1.22 -8.67 8.10
CA TRP A 314 2.62 -8.30 7.85
C TRP A 314 3.47 -9.49 7.43
N ASP A 315 3.39 -10.61 8.16
CA ASP A 315 4.24 -11.78 7.92
C ASP A 315 3.94 -12.46 6.57
N ASP A 316 2.70 -12.35 6.08
CA ASP A 316 2.24 -12.93 4.82
C ASP A 316 2.65 -12.11 3.57
N LEU A 317 3.09 -10.86 3.75
CA LEU A 317 3.55 -10.02 2.65
C LEU A 317 4.85 -10.56 2.05
N VAL A 318 4.88 -10.68 0.73
CA VAL A 318 6.02 -11.18 -0.05
C VAL A 318 6.96 -10.04 -0.44
N GLY A 319 8.27 -10.31 -0.51
CA GLY A 319 9.28 -9.33 -0.91
C GLY A 319 9.65 -8.36 0.22
N GLN A 320 10.48 -7.39 -0.11
CA GLN A 320 10.97 -6.40 0.85
C GLN A 320 9.85 -5.48 1.30
N LYS A 321 9.77 -5.23 2.60
CA LYS A 321 8.69 -4.48 3.24
C LYS A 321 9.22 -3.63 4.37
N HIS A 322 8.80 -2.37 4.39
CA HIS A 322 9.18 -1.37 5.38
C HIS A 322 7.94 -0.64 5.90
N ILE A 323 8.06 -0.03 7.08
CA ILE A 323 6.99 0.73 7.72
C ILE A 323 7.50 2.13 7.99
N HIS A 324 6.68 3.13 7.71
CA HIS A 324 6.79 4.45 8.31
C HIS A 324 5.53 4.69 9.15
N ARG A 325 5.69 4.96 10.44
CA ARG A 325 4.56 5.27 11.33
C ARG A 325 4.71 6.68 11.91
N ALA A 326 3.75 7.55 11.63
CA ALA A 326 3.68 8.88 12.20
C ALA A 326 3.12 8.82 13.64
N PRO A 327 3.96 9.01 14.68
CA PRO A 327 3.49 9.05 16.07
C PRO A 327 2.55 10.24 16.27
N ASN A 328 1.46 10.06 17.03
CA ASN A 328 0.44 11.08 17.25
C ASN A 328 -0.33 11.56 16.00
N GLY A 329 -0.03 10.98 14.82
CA GLY A 329 -0.75 11.26 13.58
C GLY A 329 -1.95 10.34 13.42
N GLY A 330 -3.10 10.91 13.08
CA GLY A 330 -4.30 10.20 12.64
C GLY A 330 -4.27 9.88 11.15
N HIS A 331 -5.44 9.81 10.52
CA HIS A 331 -5.58 9.52 9.08
C HIS A 331 -4.93 10.58 8.18
N GLY A 332 -4.71 11.79 8.71
CA GLY A 332 -3.99 12.84 8.01
C GLY A 332 -2.47 12.76 8.16
N LEU A 333 -1.92 11.86 8.98
CA LEU A 333 -0.51 11.83 9.44
C LEU A 333 -0.06 13.07 10.26
N ASP A 334 -0.84 14.14 10.27
CA ASP A 334 -0.64 15.38 11.04
C ASP A 334 0.79 15.93 10.95
N ASP A 335 1.48 16.13 12.07
CA ASP A 335 2.86 16.65 12.10
C ASP A 335 3.88 15.67 11.46
N GLY A 336 3.49 14.41 11.25
CA GLY A 336 4.33 13.39 10.60
C GLY A 336 4.35 13.46 9.06
N LYS A 337 3.54 14.31 8.43
CA LYS A 337 3.43 14.39 6.95
C LYS A 337 4.78 14.61 6.26
N GLU A 338 5.60 15.53 6.77
CA GLU A 338 6.88 15.85 6.13
C GLU A 338 7.85 14.67 6.18
N ASN A 339 7.94 14.00 7.35
CA ASN A 339 8.78 12.82 7.51
C ASN A 339 8.29 11.65 6.64
N ALA A 340 6.97 11.50 6.47
CA ALA A 340 6.40 10.53 5.55
C ALA A 340 6.83 10.82 4.10
N LEU A 341 6.72 12.07 3.64
CA LEU A 341 7.13 12.47 2.29
C LEU A 341 8.63 12.25 2.05
N LYS A 342 9.48 12.62 3.02
CA LYS A 342 10.94 12.36 2.95
C LYS A 342 11.25 10.87 2.91
N THR A 343 10.55 10.06 3.71
CA THR A 343 10.74 8.60 3.71
C THR A 343 10.29 7.97 2.40
N ILE A 344 9.16 8.39 1.84
CA ILE A 344 8.71 7.97 0.50
C ILE A 344 9.72 8.38 -0.57
N ALA A 345 10.29 9.58 -0.49
CA ALA A 345 11.30 10.04 -1.43
C ALA A 345 12.58 9.20 -1.36
N VAL A 346 13.10 8.93 -0.16
CA VAL A 346 14.28 8.06 -0.01
C VAL A 346 13.98 6.63 -0.49
N PHE A 347 12.79 6.11 -0.20
CA PHE A 347 12.33 4.83 -0.71
C PHE A 347 12.29 4.79 -2.24
N PHE A 348 11.77 5.85 -2.88
CA PHE A 348 11.80 6.01 -4.33
C PHE A 348 13.23 5.97 -4.88
N ARG A 349 14.15 6.73 -4.27
CA ARG A 349 15.55 6.80 -4.71
C ARG A 349 16.25 5.44 -4.65
N HIS A 350 15.98 4.68 -3.60
CA HIS A 350 16.50 3.32 -3.45
C HIS A 350 15.93 2.39 -4.53
N ALA A 351 14.61 2.39 -4.72
CA ALA A 351 13.95 1.58 -5.75
C ALA A 351 14.47 1.90 -7.16
N ALA A 352 14.57 3.20 -7.51
CA ALA A 352 15.08 3.65 -8.81
C ALA A 352 16.56 3.30 -9.03
N ALA A 353 17.35 3.16 -7.97
CA ALA A 353 18.74 2.72 -8.02
C ALA A 353 18.91 1.19 -7.92
N GLY A 354 17.82 0.42 -7.77
CA GLY A 354 17.88 -1.03 -7.60
C GLY A 354 18.53 -1.48 -6.28
N ILE A 355 18.52 -0.61 -5.27
CA ILE A 355 19.02 -0.91 -3.92
C ILE A 355 17.86 -0.88 -2.91
N THR A 356 18.15 -1.31 -1.69
CA THR A 356 17.12 -1.60 -0.70
C THR A 356 17.37 -0.73 0.53
N LEU A 357 16.31 -0.27 1.19
CA LEU A 357 16.46 0.41 2.46
C LEU A 357 17.08 -0.54 3.50
N PRO A 358 17.71 -0.03 4.58
CA PRO A 358 18.22 -0.87 5.65
C PRO A 358 17.15 -1.85 6.15
N GLU A 359 17.56 -3.12 6.30
CA GLU A 359 16.71 -4.12 6.93
C GLU A 359 16.64 -3.84 8.42
N PHE A 360 15.42 -3.85 8.92
CA PHE A 360 15.12 -3.56 10.30
C PHE A 360 14.34 -4.74 10.86
N THR A 361 14.96 -5.47 11.79
CA THR A 361 14.34 -6.66 12.40
C THR A 361 14.11 -6.41 13.87
N TRP A 362 13.02 -6.95 14.40
CA TRP A 362 12.63 -6.77 15.80
C TRP A 362 12.12 -8.06 16.42
N LYS A 363 12.20 -8.13 17.74
CA LYS A 363 11.60 -9.18 18.56
C LYS A 363 10.76 -8.55 19.65
N PRO A 364 9.44 -8.83 19.71
CA PRO A 364 8.59 -8.31 20.77
C PRO A 364 8.91 -8.96 22.11
N GLN A 365 8.71 -8.21 23.19
CA GLN A 365 8.81 -8.65 24.57
C GLN A 365 7.53 -8.22 25.29
N VAL A 366 6.55 -9.12 25.36
CA VAL A 366 5.21 -8.80 25.89
C VAL A 366 4.90 -9.72 27.08
N SER A 367 4.67 -9.13 28.25
CA SER A 367 4.34 -9.84 29.49
C SER A 367 3.23 -9.10 30.26
N ASP A 368 2.74 -9.69 31.36
CA ASP A 368 1.79 -8.99 32.22
C ASP A 368 2.41 -7.75 32.90
N ALA A 369 3.74 -7.70 33.04
CA ALA A 369 4.43 -6.59 33.71
C ALA A 369 4.85 -5.48 32.74
N GLU A 370 5.18 -5.80 31.49
CA GLU A 370 5.77 -4.84 30.55
C GLU A 370 5.52 -5.20 29.08
N VAL A 371 5.61 -4.17 28.23
CA VAL A 371 5.57 -4.29 26.78
C VAL A 371 6.82 -3.61 26.21
N GLY A 372 7.56 -4.33 25.39
CA GLY A 372 8.84 -3.88 24.85
C GLY A 372 9.21 -4.60 23.56
N LEU A 373 10.40 -4.27 23.06
CA LEU A 373 10.97 -4.89 21.87
C LEU A 373 12.50 -4.72 21.87
N THR A 374 13.16 -5.67 21.20
CA THR A 374 14.58 -5.57 20.83
C THR A 374 14.68 -5.43 19.32
N MET A 375 15.47 -4.47 18.83
CA MET A 375 15.70 -4.20 17.42
C MET A 375 17.15 -4.38 17.03
N THR A 376 17.35 -4.75 15.78
CA THR A 376 18.63 -4.75 15.08
C THR A 376 18.44 -4.14 13.70
N SER A 377 19.43 -3.37 13.25
CA SER A 377 19.46 -2.74 11.92
C SER A 377 20.66 -3.26 11.14
N SER A 378 20.50 -3.48 9.84
CA SER A 378 21.64 -3.72 8.94
C SER A 378 22.37 -2.43 8.53
N GLY A 379 21.77 -1.26 8.79
CA GLY A 379 22.38 0.05 8.57
C GLY A 379 22.87 0.72 9.87
N ASN A 380 23.35 1.96 9.74
CA ASN A 380 23.80 2.79 10.87
C ASN A 380 22.77 3.88 11.16
N PRO A 381 21.76 3.63 12.02
CA PRO A 381 20.79 4.66 12.38
C PRO A 381 21.46 5.80 13.16
N GLN A 382 21.07 7.03 12.88
CA GLN A 382 21.48 8.24 13.62
C GLN A 382 20.83 8.28 15.01
N ALA A 383 19.58 7.80 15.10
CA ALA A 383 18.85 7.66 16.35
C ALA A 383 17.93 6.45 16.29
N VAL A 384 17.69 5.83 17.45
CA VAL A 384 16.70 4.76 17.60
C VAL A 384 15.84 5.08 18.81
N ARG A 385 14.52 4.97 18.64
CA ARG A 385 13.52 5.32 19.64
C ARG A 385 12.55 4.16 19.82
N MET A 386 12.00 4.04 21.02
CA MET A 386 10.77 3.31 21.27
C MET A 386 9.69 4.34 21.57
N TRP A 387 8.62 4.33 20.80
CA TRP A 387 7.42 5.10 21.06
C TRP A 387 6.51 4.31 22.00
N VAL A 388 5.96 4.98 23.01
CA VAL A 388 5.08 4.38 24.02
C VAL A 388 3.77 5.14 24.10
N ALA A 389 2.66 4.41 24.06
CA ALA A 389 1.33 4.93 24.33
C ALA A 389 0.68 4.16 25.49
N ARG A 390 -0.19 4.86 26.22
CA ARG A 390 -0.92 4.32 27.38
C ARG A 390 -2.42 4.60 27.21
N SER A 391 -3.26 3.64 27.57
CA SER A 391 -4.72 3.75 27.50
C SER A 391 -5.39 3.00 28.65
N ASP A 392 -6.58 3.44 29.05
CA ASP A 392 -7.43 2.73 30.01
C ASP A 392 -8.22 1.58 29.35
N SER A 393 -8.11 1.44 28.02
CA SER A 393 -8.77 0.40 27.24
C SER A 393 -7.87 -0.12 26.11
N ASN A 394 -8.35 -1.09 25.34
CA ASN A 394 -7.63 -1.60 24.16
C ASN A 394 -7.67 -0.60 22.98
N ASP A 395 -8.34 0.54 23.13
CA ASP A 395 -8.40 1.61 22.15
C ASP A 395 -7.34 2.68 22.45
N PHE A 396 -6.39 2.84 21.54
CA PHE A 396 -5.28 3.80 21.63
C PHE A 396 -5.47 5.04 20.75
N ARG A 397 -6.63 5.23 20.12
CA ARG A 397 -6.86 6.33 19.17
C ARG A 397 -6.66 7.70 19.81
N GLU A 398 -7.01 7.85 21.08
CA GLU A 398 -6.83 9.10 21.86
C GLU A 398 -5.52 9.12 22.66
N SER A 399 -4.72 8.05 22.61
CA SER A 399 -3.50 7.95 23.41
C SER A 399 -2.38 8.81 22.81
N LYS A 400 -1.65 9.51 23.68
CA LYS A 400 -0.43 10.21 23.29
C LYS A 400 0.75 9.23 23.22
N TRP A 401 1.45 9.24 22.09
CA TRP A 401 2.73 8.55 21.90
C TRP A 401 3.88 9.45 22.34
N THR A 402 4.72 8.93 23.24
CA THR A 402 5.94 9.60 23.70
C THR A 402 7.18 8.76 23.34
N ALA A 403 8.22 9.44 22.87
CA ALA A 403 9.46 8.78 22.49
C ALA A 403 10.36 8.54 23.70
N GLN A 404 10.97 7.36 23.73
CA GLN A 404 12.09 7.00 24.58
C GLN A 404 13.29 6.68 23.68
N GLN A 405 14.38 7.45 23.81
CA GLN A 405 15.62 7.16 23.09
C GLN A 405 16.20 5.83 23.57
N LEU A 406 16.65 4.99 22.64
CA LEU A 406 17.35 3.74 22.92
C LEU A 406 18.84 3.88 22.60
N THR A 407 19.66 3.24 23.42
CA THR A 407 21.11 3.12 23.20
C THR A 407 21.43 1.70 22.77
N ALA A 408 22.39 1.56 21.84
CA ALA A 408 22.85 0.27 21.41
C ALA A 408 23.69 -0.42 22.50
N THR A 409 23.39 -1.68 22.77
CA THR A 409 24.24 -2.60 23.54
C THR A 409 24.48 -3.83 22.66
N ASP A 410 25.74 -4.14 22.36
CA ASP A 410 26.13 -5.25 21.47
C ASP A 410 25.39 -5.25 20.11
N GLY A 411 25.21 -4.06 19.52
CA GLY A 411 24.52 -3.88 18.24
C GLY A 411 23.00 -4.04 18.30
N ARG A 412 22.41 -4.11 19.51
CA ARG A 412 20.97 -4.23 19.73
C ARG A 412 20.41 -3.03 20.47
N PHE A 413 19.21 -2.61 20.08
CA PHE A 413 18.47 -1.55 20.75
C PHE A 413 17.29 -2.18 21.47
N SER A 414 17.25 -2.13 22.80
CA SER A 414 16.17 -2.74 23.58
C SER A 414 15.50 -1.71 24.47
N GLY A 415 14.18 -1.75 24.54
CA GLY A 415 13.38 -0.94 25.44
C GLY A 415 12.12 -1.68 25.86
N ALA A 416 11.63 -1.37 27.06
CA ALA A 416 10.35 -1.86 27.57
C ALA A 416 9.68 -0.78 28.41
N ALA A 417 8.35 -0.77 28.40
CA ALA A 417 7.51 0.11 29.18
C ALA A 417 6.69 -0.72 30.18
N LEU A 418 6.83 -0.38 31.46
CA LEU A 418 6.08 -1.01 32.55
C LEU A 418 4.58 -0.72 32.42
N ARG A 419 3.78 -1.75 32.71
CA ARG A 419 2.32 -1.67 32.89
C ARG A 419 2.03 -1.37 34.36
N SER A 420 1.00 -0.58 34.61
CA SER A 420 0.55 -0.24 35.97
C SER A 420 -0.93 -0.61 36.11
N GLY A 421 -1.24 -1.53 37.03
CA GLY A 421 -2.60 -2.03 37.21
C GLY A 421 -3.20 -2.59 35.92
N GLU A 422 -4.39 -2.10 35.56
CA GLU A 422 -5.12 -2.54 34.36
C GLU A 422 -4.83 -1.70 33.11
N GLN A 423 -3.94 -0.69 33.21
CA GLN A 423 -3.60 0.17 32.08
C GLN A 423 -3.00 -0.63 30.93
N ARG A 424 -3.49 -0.34 29.72
CA ARG A 424 -2.93 -0.88 28.48
C ARG A 424 -1.73 -0.06 28.04
N VAL A 425 -0.71 -0.75 27.57
CA VAL A 425 0.52 -0.15 27.05
C VAL A 425 0.74 -0.65 25.63
N ALA A 426 1.02 0.26 24.71
CA ALA A 426 1.42 -0.05 23.33
C ALA A 426 2.80 0.54 23.04
N VAL A 427 3.61 -0.20 22.28
CA VAL A 427 4.95 0.23 21.88
C VAL A 427 5.22 -0.07 20.41
N PHE A 428 5.99 0.79 19.76
CA PHE A 428 6.66 0.46 18.50
C PHE A 428 8.04 1.11 18.48
N GLY A 429 8.96 0.52 17.72
CA GLY A 429 10.29 1.04 17.51
C GLY A 429 10.38 1.92 16.26
N GLU A 430 11.29 2.87 16.27
CA GLU A 430 11.61 3.75 15.16
C GLU A 430 13.13 3.92 15.05
N ALA A 431 13.66 3.84 13.84
CA ALA A 431 15.04 4.15 13.53
C ALA A 431 15.09 5.30 12.52
N GLU A 432 15.91 6.29 12.84
CA GLU A 432 16.19 7.45 12.03
C GLU A 432 17.49 7.25 11.27
N TYR A 433 17.44 7.50 9.96
CA TYR A 433 18.58 7.38 9.06
C TYR A 433 18.68 8.66 8.23
N GLU A 434 19.81 8.78 7.53
CA GLU A 434 20.05 9.87 6.60
C GLU A 434 20.53 9.29 5.26
N TYR A 435 20.04 9.86 4.16
CA TYR A 435 20.47 9.53 2.82
C TYR A 435 20.55 10.79 1.95
N GLU A 436 21.77 11.21 1.62
CA GLU A 436 22.09 12.37 0.78
C GLU A 436 21.36 13.67 1.21
N GLY A 437 21.45 14.02 2.48
CA GLY A 437 20.86 15.20 3.11
C GLY A 437 19.41 15.02 3.56
N LEU A 438 18.77 13.88 3.32
CA LEU A 438 17.39 13.61 3.73
C LEU A 438 17.33 12.65 4.90
N THR A 439 16.76 13.13 6.02
CA THR A 439 16.37 12.28 7.14
C THR A 439 15.10 11.49 6.80
N TYR A 440 15.11 10.19 7.08
CA TYR A 440 13.95 9.32 6.93
C TYR A 440 13.80 8.37 8.11
N LEU A 441 12.58 7.87 8.32
CA LEU A 441 12.20 7.12 9.51
C LEU A 441 11.60 5.77 9.12
N LEU A 442 12.15 4.69 9.68
CA LEU A 442 11.61 3.33 9.55
C LEU A 442 11.12 2.83 10.91
N SER A 443 10.00 2.14 10.92
CA SER A 443 9.32 1.69 12.14
C SER A 443 9.16 0.18 12.20
N THR A 444 8.89 -0.34 13.40
CA THR A 444 8.45 -1.71 13.61
C THR A 444 6.92 -1.82 13.58
N LEU A 445 6.42 -3.05 13.71
CA LEU A 445 5.05 -3.31 14.14
C LEU A 445 4.78 -2.78 15.55
N VAL A 446 3.49 -2.65 15.90
CA VAL A 446 3.04 -2.27 17.23
C VAL A 446 2.77 -3.52 18.06
N PHE A 447 3.22 -3.51 19.30
CA PHE A 447 2.92 -4.53 20.30
C PHE A 447 2.24 -3.88 21.49
N TRP A 448 1.22 -4.51 22.05
CA TRP A 448 0.48 -3.95 23.16
C TRP A 448 -0.07 -5.03 24.10
N LYS A 449 -0.34 -4.66 25.35
CA LYS A 449 -0.99 -5.51 26.34
C LYS A 449 -1.70 -4.74 27.44
#